data_AF-A0A2T0BAV8-F1
#
_entry.id   AF-A0A2T0BAV8-F1
#
_cell.length_a   1.000
_cell.length_b   1.000
_cell.length_c   1.000
_cell.angle_alpha   90.00
_cell.angle_beta   90.00
_cell.angle_gamma   90.00
#
_symmetry.space_group_name_H-M   'P 1'
#
loop_
_entity.id
_entity.type
_entity.pdbx_description
1 polymer ?
#
loop_
_entity_poly.entity_id
_entity_poly.type
_entity_poly.pdbx_seq_one_letter_code
_entity_poly.pdbx_strand_id
1 'polypeptide(L)'
;MSKNIFTKEQVEKLENNNNNILKVSERSITYTHEFKILFINEYIAGKLPKDIFHENGLDIEVLGETRIKQAACRWKRAYKKDGIIGLYDTRKTASGRPLARELTKEEIINRQEAKILLLESQVELLKKLDLAERLLINKNIKLRSSEIFKLINETINTNKFKNLTRYFCGILDVSRSGYYNYINSEDSRINKEEMDLNARDIILKAFNHRGFKKGSRSIKMILENESDVIFSLKKIRRIMNKYNIVCPHRKANPYKRMAKATKEHRVVPNILNRNFKQGVPGTILLTDITYLQYNGSDMAYLSTILDASSGEILAHNVSKRITLDIATDTILKLKQ
;
A
#
# COMPACT_ATOMS: atom_id res chain seq x y z
N MET A 1 -19.69 44.30 -24.44
CA MET A 1 -20.79 44.46 -23.44
C MET A 1 -22.05 43.88 -24.06
N SER A 2 -22.90 43.18 -23.30
CA SER A 2 -24.18 42.70 -23.84
C SER A 2 -25.03 43.90 -24.27
N LYS A 3 -25.61 43.84 -25.47
CA LYS A 3 -26.45 44.92 -26.01
C LYS A 3 -27.85 44.99 -25.36
N ASN A 4 -28.20 44.00 -24.52
CA ASN A 4 -29.50 43.88 -23.88
C ASN A 4 -29.59 44.80 -22.66
N ILE A 5 -30.52 45.75 -22.73
CA ILE A 5 -30.89 46.69 -21.67
C ILE A 5 -32.06 46.07 -20.89
N PHE A 6 -32.03 46.14 -19.56
CA PHE A 6 -33.11 45.65 -18.71
C PHE A 6 -34.31 46.60 -18.76
N THR A 7 -35.52 46.05 -18.87
CA THR A 7 -36.75 46.83 -18.68
C THR A 7 -36.95 47.17 -17.21
N LYS A 8 -37.75 48.20 -16.90
CA LYS A 8 -38.03 48.62 -15.51
C LYS A 8 -38.56 47.46 -14.65
N GLU A 9 -39.43 46.62 -15.20
CA GLU A 9 -39.96 45.43 -14.52
C GLU A 9 -38.87 44.37 -14.24
N GLN A 10 -37.92 44.18 -15.15
CA GLN A 10 -36.80 43.25 -14.95
C GLN A 10 -35.83 43.74 -13.89
N VAL A 11 -35.59 45.06 -13.82
CA VAL A 11 -34.77 45.67 -12.77
C VAL A 11 -35.42 45.44 -11.41
N GLU A 12 -36.71 45.73 -11.27
CA GLU A 12 -37.45 45.58 -10.01
C GLU A 12 -37.51 44.12 -9.53
N LYS A 13 -37.71 43.17 -10.46
CA LYS A 13 -37.65 41.72 -10.14
C LYS A 13 -36.26 41.28 -9.66
N LEU A 14 -35.19 41.81 -10.26
CA LEU A 14 -33.83 41.45 -9.88
C LEU A 14 -33.40 42.10 -8.55
N GLU A 15 -33.94 43.27 -8.20
CA GLU A 15 -33.65 43.96 -6.93
C GLU A 15 -34.43 43.37 -5.76
N ASN A 16 -35.71 43.03 -5.93
CA ASN A 16 -36.56 42.58 -4.83
C ASN A 16 -36.34 41.10 -4.44
N ASN A 17 -35.89 40.26 -5.37
CA ASN A 17 -35.88 38.80 -5.14
C ASN A 17 -34.49 38.20 -4.82
N ASN A 18 -33.40 38.98 -4.83
CA ASN A 18 -32.05 38.41 -4.82
C ASN A 18 -31.10 39.02 -3.77
N ASN A 19 -30.85 38.28 -2.69
CA ASN A 19 -29.83 38.59 -1.68
C ASN A 19 -28.40 38.66 -2.26
N ASN A 20 -28.18 38.10 -3.45
CA ASN A 20 -26.87 38.01 -4.11
C ASN A 20 -26.51 39.23 -4.99
N ILE A 21 -27.44 40.18 -5.15
CA ILE A 21 -27.27 41.39 -5.95
C ILE A 21 -27.19 42.62 -5.04
N LEU A 22 -26.19 43.47 -5.25
CA LEU A 22 -26.03 44.75 -4.53
C LEU A 22 -26.74 45.91 -5.23
N LYS A 23 -26.71 45.95 -6.56
CA LYS A 23 -27.29 47.04 -7.35
C LYS A 23 -27.57 46.59 -8.78
N VAL A 24 -28.73 46.94 -9.30
CA VAL A 24 -29.06 46.77 -10.71
C VAL A 24 -29.14 48.14 -11.38
N SER A 25 -28.67 48.21 -12.61
CA SER A 25 -28.85 49.33 -13.52
C SER A 25 -29.34 48.76 -14.84
N GLU A 26 -30.00 49.57 -15.65
CA GLU A 26 -30.47 49.22 -17.00
C GLU A 26 -29.41 48.48 -17.84
N ARG A 27 -28.11 48.73 -17.60
CA ARG A 27 -27.01 48.12 -18.37
C ARG A 27 -26.12 47.14 -17.57
N SER A 28 -26.15 47.16 -16.24
CA SER A 28 -25.17 46.42 -15.43
C SER A 28 -25.72 45.94 -14.10
N ILE A 29 -25.25 44.79 -13.65
CA ILE A 29 -25.54 44.23 -12.34
C ILE A 29 -24.26 44.20 -11.50
N THR A 30 -24.37 44.63 -10.26
CA THR A 30 -23.31 44.53 -9.25
C THR A 30 -23.68 43.45 -8.25
N TYR A 31 -22.83 42.44 -8.12
CA TYR A 31 -23.04 41.30 -7.24
C TYR A 31 -22.35 41.48 -5.89
N THR A 32 -22.90 40.87 -4.84
CA THR A 32 -22.31 40.88 -3.50
C THR A 32 -20.92 40.22 -3.49
N HIS A 33 -20.08 40.60 -2.53
CA HIS A 33 -18.77 39.96 -2.37
C HIS A 33 -18.92 38.49 -1.98
N GLU A 34 -19.87 38.20 -1.08
CA GLU A 34 -20.20 36.84 -0.63
C GLU A 34 -20.59 35.94 -1.79
N PHE A 35 -21.45 36.41 -2.70
CA PHE A 35 -21.83 35.63 -3.87
C PHE A 35 -20.65 35.33 -4.80
N LYS A 36 -19.70 36.27 -4.95
CA LYS A 36 -18.48 36.02 -5.75
C LYS A 36 -17.59 34.95 -5.12
N ILE A 37 -17.49 34.92 -3.80
CA ILE A 37 -16.74 33.88 -3.07
C ILE A 37 -17.43 32.53 -3.25
N LEU A 38 -18.75 32.49 -3.00
CA LEU A 38 -19.58 31.29 -3.17
C LEU A 38 -19.43 30.74 -4.59
N PHE A 39 -19.53 31.61 -5.59
CA PHE A 39 -19.35 31.24 -6.99
C PHE A 39 -18.02 30.56 -7.26
N ILE A 40 -16.90 31.09 -6.73
CA ILE A 40 -15.58 30.50 -6.94
C ILE A 40 -15.47 29.14 -6.24
N ASN A 41 -15.99 29.03 -5.03
CA ASN A 41 -15.97 27.77 -4.27
C ASN A 41 -16.75 26.68 -5.00
N GLU A 42 -17.96 26.98 -5.46
CA GLU A 42 -18.81 26.03 -6.19
C GLU A 42 -18.24 25.68 -7.58
N TYR A 43 -17.61 26.64 -8.25
CA TYR A 43 -16.92 26.40 -9.52
C TYR A 43 -15.71 25.48 -9.35
N ILE A 44 -14.90 25.67 -8.29
CA ILE A 44 -13.78 24.78 -7.95
C ILE A 44 -14.29 23.37 -7.62
N ALA A 45 -15.46 23.26 -6.99
CA ALA A 45 -16.13 21.99 -6.74
C ALA A 45 -16.68 21.32 -8.02
N GLY A 46 -16.68 22.02 -9.16
CA GLY A 46 -16.97 21.48 -10.49
C GLY A 46 -18.34 21.82 -11.08
N LYS A 47 -19.14 22.68 -10.43
CA LYS A 47 -20.43 23.14 -10.99
C LYS A 47 -20.23 24.10 -12.17
N LEU A 48 -21.15 24.09 -13.14
CA LEU A 48 -21.09 25.02 -14.27
C LEU A 48 -21.57 26.42 -13.83
N PRO A 49 -21.04 27.50 -14.42
CA PRO A 49 -21.48 28.85 -14.09
C PRO A 49 -22.97 29.12 -14.29
N LYS A 50 -23.66 28.39 -15.18
CA LYS A 50 -25.12 28.50 -15.36
C LYS A 50 -25.86 27.99 -14.13
N ASP A 51 -25.49 26.79 -13.68
CA ASP A 51 -26.13 26.09 -12.57
C ASP A 51 -25.97 26.89 -11.26
N ILE A 52 -24.76 27.40 -11.01
CA ILE A 52 -24.46 28.21 -9.82
C ILE A 52 -25.36 29.46 -9.76
N PHE A 53 -25.57 30.13 -10.90
CA PHE A 53 -26.44 31.31 -10.93
C PHE A 53 -27.90 30.92 -10.69
N HIS A 54 -28.39 29.86 -11.33
CA HIS A 54 -29.76 29.39 -11.19
C HIS A 54 -30.11 28.97 -9.76
N GLU A 55 -29.24 28.16 -9.13
CA GLU A 55 -29.40 27.68 -7.75
C GLU A 55 -29.42 28.82 -6.73
N ASN A 56 -28.80 29.95 -7.07
CA ASN A 56 -28.70 31.14 -6.22
C ASN A 56 -29.78 32.20 -6.54
N GLY A 57 -30.89 31.80 -7.17
CA GLY A 57 -32.07 32.64 -7.42
C GLY A 57 -31.97 33.58 -8.62
N LEU A 58 -30.90 33.47 -9.41
CA LEU A 58 -30.65 34.34 -10.55
C LEU A 58 -31.20 33.72 -11.84
N ASP A 59 -32.30 34.28 -12.33
CA ASP A 59 -32.96 33.82 -13.55
C ASP A 59 -32.06 33.96 -14.79
N ILE A 60 -31.72 32.82 -15.39
CA ILE A 60 -30.81 32.71 -16.54
C ILE A 60 -31.40 33.41 -17.77
N GLU A 61 -32.72 33.35 -17.97
CA GLU A 61 -33.40 33.89 -19.15
C GLU A 61 -33.35 35.42 -19.14
N VAL A 62 -33.55 36.03 -17.97
CA VAL A 62 -33.48 37.48 -17.78
C VAL A 62 -32.03 38.00 -17.89
N LEU A 63 -31.07 37.26 -17.33
CA LEU A 63 -29.66 37.67 -17.31
C LEU A 63 -28.96 37.55 -18.66
N GLY A 64 -29.25 36.46 -19.39
CA GLY A 64 -28.60 36.07 -20.62
C GLY A 64 -27.25 35.36 -20.42
N GLU A 65 -27.01 34.32 -21.21
CA GLU A 65 -25.84 33.45 -21.08
C GLU A 65 -24.49 34.18 -21.28
N THR A 66 -24.45 35.17 -22.17
CA THR A 66 -23.23 35.94 -22.44
C THR A 66 -22.77 36.74 -21.23
N ARG A 67 -23.73 37.28 -20.44
CA ARG A 67 -23.44 38.09 -19.25
C ARG A 67 -22.92 37.22 -18.10
N ILE A 68 -23.51 36.04 -17.89
CA ILE A 68 -23.04 35.04 -16.92
C ILE A 68 -21.60 34.62 -17.25
N LYS A 69 -21.32 34.27 -18.51
CA LYS A 69 -19.97 33.91 -18.97
C LYS A 69 -18.96 35.03 -18.71
N GLN A 70 -19.32 36.29 -19.00
CA GLN A 70 -18.43 37.43 -18.78
C GLN A 70 -18.19 37.72 -17.29
N ALA A 71 -19.22 37.60 -16.44
CA ALA A 71 -19.08 37.74 -14.98
C ALA A 71 -18.16 36.64 -14.42
N ALA A 72 -18.43 35.39 -14.75
CA ALA A 72 -17.62 34.23 -14.36
C ALA A 72 -16.16 34.39 -14.80
N CYS A 73 -15.90 34.76 -16.06
CA CYS A 73 -14.55 34.99 -16.56
C CYS A 73 -13.81 36.09 -15.78
N ARG A 74 -14.50 37.16 -15.41
CA ARG A 74 -13.92 38.28 -14.64
C ARG A 74 -13.51 37.83 -13.25
N TRP A 75 -14.40 37.14 -12.53
CA TRP A 75 -14.14 36.66 -11.18
C TRP A 75 -13.04 35.60 -11.15
N LYS A 76 -13.05 34.65 -12.10
CA LYS A 76 -11.99 33.66 -12.22
C LYS A 76 -10.62 34.29 -12.48
N ARG A 77 -10.55 35.32 -13.33
CA ARG A 77 -9.30 36.05 -13.58
C ARG A 77 -8.83 36.80 -12.34
N ALA A 78 -9.73 37.48 -11.64
CA ALA A 78 -9.41 38.20 -10.42
C ALA A 78 -8.91 37.26 -9.31
N TYR A 79 -9.60 36.13 -9.10
CA TYR A 79 -9.21 35.11 -8.14
C TYR A 79 -7.86 34.46 -8.48
N LYS A 80 -7.61 34.17 -9.76
CA LYS A 80 -6.31 33.63 -10.20
C LYS A 80 -5.15 34.60 -9.93
N LYS A 81 -5.41 35.90 -9.98
CA LYS A 81 -4.38 36.93 -9.78
C LYS A 81 -4.11 37.18 -8.29
N ASP A 82 -5.15 37.49 -7.52
CA ASP A 82 -5.05 38.04 -6.16
C ASP A 82 -5.87 37.24 -5.11
N GLY A 83 -6.32 36.04 -5.45
CA GLY A 83 -7.11 35.18 -4.54
C GLY A 83 -8.47 35.77 -4.17
N ILE A 84 -8.94 35.46 -2.94
CA ILE A 84 -10.22 35.97 -2.42
C ILE A 84 -10.23 37.51 -2.37
N ILE A 85 -9.08 38.12 -2.08
CA ILE A 85 -8.91 39.58 -2.00
C ILE A 85 -9.23 40.24 -3.35
N GLY A 86 -8.86 39.60 -4.47
CA GLY A 86 -9.16 40.09 -5.81
C GLY A 86 -10.65 40.15 -6.16
N LEU A 87 -11.53 39.46 -5.41
CA LEU A 87 -12.98 39.47 -5.64
C LEU A 87 -13.68 40.67 -4.97
N TYR A 88 -12.98 41.40 -4.10
CA TYR A 88 -13.51 42.58 -3.43
C TYR A 88 -13.67 43.74 -4.41
N ASP A 89 -14.77 44.52 -4.30
CA ASP A 89 -14.96 45.69 -5.17
C ASP A 89 -14.11 46.86 -4.66
N THR A 90 -12.93 47.02 -5.25
CA THR A 90 -11.98 48.05 -4.86
C THR A 90 -12.46 49.46 -5.17
N ARG A 91 -13.54 49.66 -5.95
CA ARG A 91 -14.06 51.00 -6.28
C ARG A 91 -14.64 51.76 -5.07
N LYS A 92 -15.04 51.05 -4.00
CA LYS A 92 -15.51 51.69 -2.75
C LYS A 92 -14.39 52.33 -1.95
N THR A 93 -13.18 51.78 -2.02
CA THR A 93 -12.02 52.22 -1.22
C THR A 93 -10.93 52.88 -2.08
N ALA A 94 -10.94 52.65 -3.38
CA ALA A 94 -10.11 53.34 -4.37
C ALA A 94 -10.95 54.43 -5.03
N SER A 95 -11.03 55.59 -4.38
CA SER A 95 -11.24 56.84 -5.10
C SER A 95 -10.17 56.94 -6.19
N GLY A 96 -10.59 57.22 -7.42
CA GLY A 96 -9.65 57.49 -8.50
C GLY A 96 -8.70 58.62 -8.10
N ARG A 97 -7.39 58.37 -8.31
CA ARG A 97 -6.21 59.01 -7.71
C ARG A 97 -5.84 58.39 -6.35
N PRO A 98 -4.65 57.75 -6.21
CA PRO A 98 -4.16 57.33 -4.90
C PRO A 98 -4.31 58.51 -3.95
N LEU A 99 -4.82 58.29 -2.74
CA LEU A 99 -4.62 59.28 -1.69
C LEU A 99 -3.09 59.45 -1.60
N ALA A 100 -2.57 60.56 -2.12
CA ALA A 100 -1.22 61.01 -1.82
C ALA A 100 -1.22 61.59 -0.39
N ARG A 101 -1.75 60.80 0.55
CA ARG A 101 -1.57 60.96 1.98
C ARG A 101 -0.42 60.03 2.31
N GLU A 102 0.63 60.58 2.91
CA GLU A 102 1.62 59.75 3.57
C GLU A 102 0.90 58.91 4.63
N LEU A 103 0.99 57.57 4.49
CA LEU A 103 0.47 56.65 5.50
C LEU A 103 1.10 57.01 6.85
N THR A 104 0.32 56.97 7.91
CA THR A 104 0.90 57.18 9.24
C THR A 104 1.91 56.08 9.52
N LYS A 105 2.93 56.38 10.34
CA LYS A 105 3.96 55.40 10.70
C LYS A 105 3.32 54.11 11.28
N GLU A 106 2.25 54.24 12.05
CA GLU A 106 1.46 53.11 12.58
C GLU A 106 0.78 52.27 11.50
N GLU A 107 0.16 52.87 10.48
CA GLU A 107 -0.49 52.12 9.39
C GLU A 107 0.53 51.30 8.58
N ILE A 108 1.74 51.84 8.38
CA ILE A 108 2.85 51.15 7.72
C ILE A 108 3.32 49.97 8.59
N ILE A 109 3.49 50.19 9.89
CA ILE A 109 3.92 49.16 10.85
C ILE A 109 2.92 48.01 10.89
N ASN A 110 1.63 48.29 11.10
CA ASN A 110 0.57 47.27 11.13
C ASN A 110 0.52 46.45 9.83
N ARG A 111 0.72 47.10 8.68
CA ARG A 111 0.73 46.42 7.37
C ARG A 111 1.97 45.55 7.18
N GLN A 112 3.12 46.00 7.67
CA GLN A 112 4.36 45.21 7.65
C GLN A 112 4.27 44.02 8.60
N GLU A 113 3.74 44.20 9.81
CA GLU A 113 3.51 43.13 10.79
C GLU A 113 2.57 42.04 10.26
N ALA A 114 1.43 42.41 9.66
CA ALA A 114 0.52 41.45 9.05
C ALA A 114 1.20 40.65 7.92
N LYS A 115 2.09 41.30 7.15
CA LYS A 115 2.86 40.64 6.09
C LYS A 115 3.93 39.70 6.66
N ILE A 116 4.61 40.11 7.72
CA ILE A 116 5.60 39.28 8.44
C ILE A 116 4.91 38.03 8.99
N LEU A 117 3.78 38.18 9.68
CA LEU A 117 3.01 37.06 10.23
C LEU A 117 2.59 36.05 9.15
N LEU A 118 2.11 36.54 8.01
CA LEU A 118 1.75 35.69 6.88
C LEU A 118 2.97 34.95 6.32
N LEU A 119 4.10 35.63 6.14
CA LEU A 119 5.34 35.01 5.66
C LEU A 119 5.89 33.98 6.65
N GLU A 120 5.88 34.29 7.95
CA GLU A 120 6.32 33.39 9.01
C GLU A 120 5.49 32.11 9.04
N SER A 121 4.16 32.24 8.99
CA SER A 121 3.27 31.07 8.96
C SER A 121 3.47 30.20 7.71
N GLN A 122 3.71 30.80 6.54
CA GLN A 122 4.04 30.07 5.32
C GLN A 122 5.37 29.31 5.43
N VAL A 123 6.40 29.96 5.97
CA VAL A 123 7.72 29.35 6.19
C VAL A 123 7.63 28.22 7.22
N GLU A 124 6.84 28.37 8.28
CA GLU A 124 6.64 27.31 9.28
C GLU A 124 5.99 26.06 8.66
N LEU A 125 4.98 26.24 7.80
CA LEU A 125 4.32 25.15 7.09
C LEU A 125 5.31 24.41 6.16
N LEU A 126 6.12 25.16 5.42
CA LEU A 126 7.18 24.60 4.57
C LEU A 126 8.23 23.83 5.40
N LYS A 127 8.66 24.36 6.54
CA LYS A 127 9.60 23.67 7.45
C LYS A 127 9.02 22.35 7.97
N LYS A 128 7.73 22.30 8.31
CA LYS A 128 7.05 21.06 8.75
C LYS A 128 7.02 20.01 7.64
N LEU A 129 6.78 20.43 6.39
CA LEU A 129 6.82 19.54 5.23
C LEU A 129 8.23 18.99 4.95
N ASP A 130 9.25 19.85 4.95
CA ASP A 130 10.65 19.45 4.73
C ASP A 130 11.15 18.48 5.82
N LEU A 131 10.79 18.71 7.09
CA LEU A 131 11.13 17.79 8.17
C LEU A 131 10.48 16.41 7.98
N ALA A 132 9.21 16.37 7.58
CA ALA A 132 8.52 15.12 7.25
C ALA A 132 9.17 14.40 6.05
N GLU A 133 9.55 15.14 5.01
CA GLU A 133 10.23 14.61 3.83
C GLU A 133 11.60 14.01 4.18
N ARG A 134 12.43 14.72 4.95
CA ARG A 134 13.73 14.21 5.43
C ARG A 134 13.59 12.95 6.27
N LEU A 135 12.58 12.87 7.12
CA LEU A 135 12.30 11.66 7.92
C LEU A 135 11.91 10.46 7.02
N LEU A 136 11.18 10.71 5.93
CA LEU A 136 10.83 9.68 4.95
C LEU A 136 12.04 9.24 4.11
N ILE A 137 12.86 10.18 3.66
CA ILE A 137 14.09 9.93 2.91
C ILE A 137 15.09 9.13 3.76
N ASN A 138 15.29 9.51 5.03
CA ASN A 138 16.17 8.78 5.96
C ASN A 138 15.68 7.35 6.23
N LYS A 139 14.38 7.08 6.13
CA LYS A 139 13.83 5.71 6.22
C LYS A 139 14.00 4.90 4.93
N ASN A 140 14.48 5.50 3.84
CA ASN A 140 14.76 4.87 2.54
C ASN A 140 13.61 3.95 2.06
N ILE A 141 12.36 4.39 2.27
CA ILE A 141 11.16 3.60 1.92
C ILE A 141 10.86 3.87 0.46
N LYS A 142 11.38 3.01 -0.42
CA LYS A 142 10.92 2.94 -1.80
C LYS A 142 9.56 2.23 -1.83
N LEU A 143 8.48 3.01 -1.84
CA LEU A 143 7.12 2.48 -1.92
C LEU A 143 6.94 1.70 -3.23
N ARG A 144 6.23 0.56 -3.17
CA ARG A 144 5.87 -0.18 -4.38
C ARG A 144 4.85 0.62 -5.17
N SER A 145 4.86 0.50 -6.50
CA SER A 145 3.91 1.21 -7.36
C SER A 145 2.44 0.95 -6.99
N SER A 146 2.11 -0.25 -6.51
CA SER A 146 0.76 -0.57 -6.01
C SER A 146 0.35 0.24 -4.78
N GLU A 147 1.29 0.50 -3.86
CA GLU A 147 1.06 1.29 -2.66
C GLU A 147 0.88 2.77 -3.03
N ILE A 148 1.67 3.25 -4.00
CA ILE A 148 1.53 4.58 -4.57
C ILE A 148 0.15 4.74 -5.23
N PHE A 149 -0.29 3.79 -6.06
CA PHE A 149 -1.61 3.86 -6.70
C PHE A 149 -2.76 3.83 -5.68
N LYS A 150 -2.62 3.02 -4.62
CA LYS A 150 -3.58 3.02 -3.51
C LYS A 150 -3.67 4.38 -2.84
N LEU A 151 -2.54 5.01 -2.52
CA LEU A 151 -2.48 6.34 -1.92
C LEU A 151 -3.11 7.42 -2.82
N ILE A 152 -2.84 7.36 -4.12
CA ILE A 152 -3.46 8.27 -5.10
C ILE A 152 -4.98 8.08 -5.11
N ASN A 153 -5.46 6.83 -5.10
CA ASN A 153 -6.89 6.55 -5.10
C ASN A 153 -7.58 7.06 -3.81
N GLU A 154 -6.97 6.79 -2.66
CA GLU A 154 -7.47 7.26 -1.35
C GLU A 154 -7.53 8.79 -1.29
N THR A 155 -6.45 9.48 -1.67
CA THR A 155 -6.39 10.95 -1.64
C THR A 155 -7.40 11.61 -2.57
N ILE A 156 -7.65 11.03 -3.76
CA ILE A 156 -8.66 11.51 -4.69
C ILE A 156 -10.08 11.30 -4.15
N ASN A 157 -10.35 10.14 -3.55
CA ASN A 157 -11.67 9.80 -3.03
C ASN A 157 -12.02 10.61 -1.77
N THR A 158 -11.07 10.76 -0.84
CA THR A 158 -11.28 11.53 0.40
C THR A 158 -11.54 13.00 0.13
N ASN A 159 -10.79 13.60 -0.80
CA ASN A 159 -10.87 15.04 -1.08
C ASN A 159 -11.70 15.39 -2.33
N LYS A 160 -12.34 14.40 -2.97
CA LYS A 160 -13.16 14.54 -4.19
C LYS A 160 -12.44 15.21 -5.37
N PHE A 161 -11.12 15.03 -5.49
CA PHE A 161 -10.29 15.64 -6.52
C PHE A 161 -10.34 14.90 -7.88
N LYS A 162 -11.50 14.91 -8.55
CA LYS A 162 -11.77 14.10 -9.75
C LYS A 162 -10.84 14.37 -10.97
N ASN A 163 -10.13 15.50 -11.00
CA ASN A 163 -9.28 15.91 -12.14
C ASN A 163 -7.78 16.01 -11.83
N LEU A 164 -7.33 15.59 -10.64
CA LEU A 164 -5.93 15.71 -10.22
C LEU A 164 -5.12 14.41 -10.35
N THR A 165 -5.68 13.34 -10.94
CA THR A 165 -4.97 12.06 -11.20
C THR A 165 -3.65 12.28 -11.93
N ARG A 166 -3.66 13.10 -12.98
CA ARG A 166 -2.46 13.43 -13.77
C ARG A 166 -1.39 14.16 -12.94
N TYR A 167 -1.82 15.05 -12.05
CA TYR A 167 -0.96 15.82 -11.18
C TYR A 167 -0.28 14.90 -10.16
N PHE A 168 -1.05 14.06 -9.47
CA PHE A 168 -0.51 13.12 -8.48
C PHE A 168 0.40 12.05 -9.10
N CYS A 169 0.03 11.52 -10.27
CA CYS A 169 0.90 10.59 -11.00
C CYS A 169 2.22 11.26 -11.43
N GLY A 170 2.19 12.54 -11.81
CA GLY A 170 3.40 13.30 -12.17
C GLY A 170 4.30 13.60 -10.98
N ILE A 171 3.72 13.89 -9.80
CA ILE A 171 4.49 14.13 -8.57
C ILE A 171 5.20 12.85 -8.10
N LEU A 172 4.51 11.72 -8.13
CA LEU A 172 5.00 10.45 -7.58
C LEU A 172 5.76 9.61 -8.62
N ASP A 173 6.03 10.18 -9.80
CA ASP A 173 6.75 9.55 -10.92
C ASP A 173 6.20 8.16 -11.30
N VAL A 174 4.87 8.05 -11.43
CA VAL A 174 4.19 6.81 -11.82
C VAL A 174 3.34 6.99 -13.08
N SER A 175 3.21 5.93 -13.86
CA SER A 175 2.42 5.97 -15.09
C SER A 175 0.91 6.05 -14.82
N ARG A 176 0.23 6.90 -15.58
CA ARG A 176 -1.25 7.00 -15.56
C ARG A 176 -1.93 5.71 -15.99
N SER A 177 -1.39 5.04 -17.02
CA SER A 177 -1.89 3.74 -17.47
C SER A 177 -1.77 2.68 -16.37
N GLY A 178 -0.68 2.69 -15.61
CA GLY A 178 -0.50 1.82 -14.44
C GLY A 178 -1.55 2.06 -13.36
N TYR A 179 -1.88 3.33 -13.08
CA TYR A 179 -2.93 3.69 -12.13
C TYR A 179 -4.32 3.18 -12.55
N TYR A 180 -4.73 3.41 -13.80
CA TYR A 180 -6.03 2.92 -14.27
C TYR A 180 -6.08 1.40 -14.37
N ASN A 181 -4.98 0.74 -14.76
CA ASN A 181 -4.87 -0.72 -14.70
C ASN A 181 -5.00 -1.24 -13.28
N TYR A 182 -4.43 -0.53 -12.30
CA TYR A 182 -4.59 -0.84 -10.88
C TYR A 182 -6.06 -0.71 -10.46
N ILE A 183 -6.78 0.35 -10.84
CA ILE A 183 -8.21 0.43 -10.49
C ILE A 183 -9.02 -0.69 -11.17
N ASN A 184 -8.84 -0.89 -12.47
CA ASN A 184 -9.64 -1.86 -13.23
C ASN A 184 -9.40 -3.32 -12.81
N SER A 185 -8.25 -3.62 -12.20
CA SER A 185 -7.94 -4.98 -11.71
C SER A 185 -8.25 -5.19 -10.23
N GLU A 186 -9.00 -4.29 -9.59
CA GLU A 186 -9.35 -4.36 -8.17
C GLU A 186 -10.08 -5.65 -7.80
N ASP A 187 -11.14 -6.01 -8.52
CA ASP A 187 -11.91 -7.24 -8.26
C ASP A 187 -11.04 -8.50 -8.35
N SER A 188 -10.18 -8.57 -9.38
CA SER A 188 -9.25 -9.69 -9.55
C SER A 188 -8.25 -9.80 -8.40
N ARG A 189 -7.76 -8.66 -7.88
CA ARG A 189 -6.88 -8.64 -6.70
C ARG A 189 -7.59 -9.10 -5.45
N ILE A 190 -8.82 -8.65 -5.22
CA ILE A 190 -9.64 -9.03 -4.06
C ILE A 190 -9.88 -10.54 -4.08
N ASN A 191 -10.34 -11.09 -5.21
CA ASN A 191 -10.57 -12.53 -5.36
C ASN A 191 -9.29 -13.35 -5.11
N LYS A 192 -8.15 -12.87 -5.60
CA LYS A 192 -6.85 -13.53 -5.37
C LYS A 192 -6.43 -13.47 -3.91
N GLU A 193 -6.71 -12.36 -3.22
CA GLU A 193 -6.43 -12.21 -1.79
C GLU A 193 -7.29 -13.17 -0.95
N GLU A 194 -8.56 -13.32 -1.30
CA GLU A 194 -9.48 -14.27 -0.66
C GLU A 194 -9.05 -15.73 -0.89
N MET A 195 -8.66 -16.09 -2.12
CA MET A 195 -8.08 -17.41 -2.41
C MET A 195 -6.78 -17.66 -1.62
N ASP A 196 -5.96 -16.63 -1.42
CA ASP A 196 -4.73 -16.71 -0.62
C ASP A 196 -5.04 -16.90 0.87
N LEU A 197 -6.09 -16.26 1.40
CA LEU A 197 -6.56 -16.43 2.77
C LEU A 197 -7.07 -17.87 3.00
N ASN A 198 -7.92 -18.38 2.10
CA ASN A 198 -8.40 -19.75 2.17
C ASN A 198 -7.23 -20.76 2.12
N ALA A 199 -6.26 -20.53 1.23
CA ALA A 199 -5.06 -21.37 1.15
C ALA A 199 -4.19 -21.27 2.42
N ARG A 200 -4.09 -20.09 3.04
CA ARG A 200 -3.38 -19.88 4.30
C ARG A 200 -3.99 -20.71 5.43
N ASP A 201 -5.30 -20.73 5.55
CA ASP A 201 -5.96 -21.46 6.64
C ASP A 201 -5.78 -22.97 6.52
N ILE A 202 -5.87 -23.50 5.29
CA ILE A 202 -5.53 -24.89 4.98
C ILE A 202 -4.06 -25.19 5.34
N ILE A 203 -3.14 -24.30 4.94
CA ILE A 203 -1.71 -24.43 5.24
C ILE A 203 -1.45 -24.38 6.75
N LEU A 204 -2.17 -23.55 7.51
CA LEU A 204 -2.02 -23.45 8.96
C LEU A 204 -2.48 -24.71 9.69
N LYS A 205 -3.57 -25.34 9.23
CA LYS A 205 -4.01 -26.65 9.74
C LYS A 205 -2.90 -27.69 9.55
N ALA A 206 -2.38 -27.81 8.32
CA ALA A 206 -1.26 -28.70 8.02
C ALA A 206 0.02 -28.35 8.79
N PHE A 207 0.32 -27.06 8.98
CA PHE A 207 1.50 -26.57 9.70
C PHE A 207 1.51 -27.01 11.18
N ASN A 208 0.35 -27.12 11.82
CA ASN A 208 0.21 -27.46 13.24
C ASN A 208 -0.04 -28.96 13.52
N HIS A 209 -0.24 -29.77 12.47
CA HIS A 209 -0.63 -31.19 12.53
C HIS A 209 0.28 -32.16 13.35
N ARG A 210 -0.12 -32.78 14.47
CA ARG A 210 0.78 -33.60 15.35
C ARG A 210 1.85 -32.80 16.13
N GLY A 211 1.55 -31.56 16.55
CA GLY A 211 2.23 -30.92 17.69
C GLY A 211 3.62 -30.28 17.46
N PHE A 212 4.25 -30.43 16.30
CA PHE A 212 5.45 -29.65 15.92
C PHE A 212 5.17 -28.74 14.71
N LYS A 213 6.08 -27.85 14.31
CA LYS A 213 5.89 -27.00 13.12
C LYS A 213 6.48 -27.67 11.87
N LYS A 214 5.85 -27.51 10.69
CA LYS A 214 6.24 -28.21 9.45
C LYS A 214 6.82 -27.25 8.43
N GLY A 215 7.79 -27.74 7.68
CA GLY A 215 8.29 -27.04 6.50
C GLY A 215 7.36 -27.22 5.29
N SER A 216 7.61 -26.43 4.25
CA SER A 216 6.81 -26.44 3.00
C SER A 216 6.66 -27.82 2.34
N ARG A 217 7.69 -28.68 2.36
CA ARG A 217 7.62 -30.05 1.81
C ARG A 217 6.70 -30.95 2.62
N SER A 218 6.84 -30.92 3.94
CA SER A 218 6.00 -31.73 4.84
C SER A 218 4.54 -31.28 4.79
N ILE A 219 4.28 -29.96 4.66
CA ILE A 219 2.94 -29.43 4.45
C ILE A 219 2.35 -30.00 3.16
N LYS A 220 3.11 -30.00 2.05
CA LYS A 220 2.66 -30.58 0.79
C LYS A 220 2.23 -32.06 0.96
N MET A 221 3.09 -32.86 1.60
CA MET A 221 2.79 -34.28 1.83
C MET A 221 1.55 -34.49 2.70
N ILE A 222 1.39 -33.70 3.77
CA ILE A 222 0.19 -33.78 4.64
C ILE A 222 -1.06 -33.42 3.83
N LEU A 223 -0.99 -32.35 3.03
CA LEU A 223 -2.14 -31.90 2.26
C LEU A 223 -2.59 -32.92 1.22
N GLU A 224 -1.63 -33.55 0.52
CA GLU A 224 -1.89 -34.58 -0.48
C GLU A 224 -2.38 -35.89 0.13
N ASN A 225 -1.89 -36.30 1.31
CA ASN A 225 -2.21 -37.61 1.90
C ASN A 225 -3.41 -37.60 2.85
N GLU A 226 -3.69 -36.48 3.53
CA GLU A 226 -4.72 -36.45 4.59
C GLU A 226 -5.90 -35.54 4.26
N SER A 227 -5.78 -34.62 3.29
CA SER A 227 -6.83 -33.65 2.99
C SER A 227 -7.25 -33.57 1.51
N ASP A 228 -6.69 -34.42 0.64
CA ASP A 228 -6.92 -34.42 -0.82
C ASP A 228 -6.74 -33.05 -1.51
N VAL A 229 -5.99 -32.13 -0.90
CA VAL A 229 -5.73 -30.80 -1.45
C VAL A 229 -4.38 -30.77 -2.16
N ILE A 230 -4.41 -30.61 -3.48
CA ILE A 230 -3.20 -30.56 -4.30
C ILE A 230 -2.73 -29.10 -4.46
N PHE A 231 -1.75 -28.70 -3.65
CA PHE A 231 -1.06 -27.42 -3.81
C PHE A 231 0.37 -27.60 -4.34
N SER A 232 0.73 -26.77 -5.33
CA SER A 232 2.11 -26.71 -5.79
C SER A 232 3.04 -26.20 -4.67
N LEU A 233 4.26 -26.73 -4.62
CA LEU A 233 5.24 -26.33 -3.59
C LEU A 233 5.56 -24.82 -3.65
N LYS A 234 5.53 -24.22 -4.86
CA LYS A 234 5.69 -22.78 -5.06
C LYS A 234 4.54 -21.98 -4.44
N LYS A 235 3.29 -22.44 -4.58
CA LYS A 235 2.11 -21.83 -3.95
C LYS A 235 2.23 -21.87 -2.43
N ILE A 236 2.57 -23.03 -1.86
CA ILE A 236 2.74 -23.19 -0.40
C ILE A 236 3.81 -22.21 0.13
N ARG A 237 4.99 -22.17 -0.50
CA ARG A 237 6.07 -21.25 -0.11
C ARG A 237 5.67 -19.79 -0.22
N ARG A 238 4.97 -19.41 -1.31
CA ARG A 238 4.48 -18.05 -1.50
C ARG A 238 3.52 -17.63 -0.39
N ILE A 239 2.56 -18.48 -0.04
CA ILE A 239 1.60 -18.23 1.04
C ILE A 239 2.31 -18.16 2.39
N MET A 240 3.22 -19.11 2.67
CA MET A 240 4.01 -19.08 3.90
C MET A 240 4.80 -17.77 4.05
N ASN A 241 5.47 -17.31 2.99
CA ASN A 241 6.22 -16.05 3.01
C ASN A 241 5.28 -14.84 3.17
N LYS A 242 4.15 -14.82 2.45
CA LYS A 242 3.17 -13.72 2.49
C LYS A 242 2.60 -13.50 3.90
N TYR A 243 2.31 -14.58 4.63
CA TYR A 243 1.74 -14.53 5.98
C TYR A 243 2.75 -14.80 7.09
N ASN A 244 4.06 -14.72 6.80
CA ASN A 244 5.15 -14.92 7.75
C ASN A 244 5.06 -16.25 8.55
N ILE A 245 4.62 -17.32 7.90
CA ILE A 245 4.55 -18.67 8.48
C ILE A 245 5.93 -19.31 8.38
N VAL A 246 6.74 -19.14 9.42
CA VAL A 246 8.11 -19.65 9.45
C VAL A 246 8.19 -20.92 10.29
N CYS A 247 8.74 -21.99 9.71
CA CYS A 247 9.08 -23.19 10.47
C CYS A 247 10.39 -22.93 11.24
N PRO A 248 10.38 -22.96 12.59
CA PRO A 248 11.60 -22.81 13.37
C PRO A 248 12.60 -23.91 13.05
N HIS A 249 13.87 -23.53 12.93
CA HIS A 249 14.95 -24.51 12.81
C HIS A 249 15.12 -25.22 14.15
N ARG A 250 15.04 -26.55 14.16
CA ARG A 250 15.31 -27.34 15.38
C ARG A 250 16.79 -27.19 15.73
N LYS A 251 17.10 -26.43 16.76
CA LYS A 251 18.45 -26.35 17.31
C LYS A 251 18.69 -27.55 18.23
N ALA A 252 19.88 -28.15 18.11
CA ALA A 252 20.30 -29.18 19.05
C ALA A 252 20.36 -28.58 20.47
N ASN A 253 19.84 -29.30 21.46
CA ASN A 253 19.88 -28.85 22.85
C ASN A 253 21.36 -28.73 23.31
N PRO A 254 21.84 -27.54 23.72
CA PRO A 254 23.23 -27.31 24.10
C PRO A 254 23.72 -28.25 25.20
N TYR A 255 22.89 -28.50 26.22
CA TYR A 255 23.24 -29.37 27.35
C TYR A 255 23.41 -30.83 26.92
N LYS A 256 22.52 -31.33 26.04
CA LYS A 256 22.66 -32.68 25.48
C LYS A 256 23.92 -32.79 24.61
N ARG A 257 24.29 -31.73 23.89
CA ARG A 257 25.51 -31.69 23.08
C ARG A 257 26.77 -31.73 23.96
N MET A 258 26.80 -30.94 25.04
CA MET A 258 27.91 -30.95 26.01
C MET A 258 28.04 -32.32 26.70
N ALA A 259 26.93 -32.88 27.18
CA ALA A 259 26.91 -34.20 27.82
C ALA A 259 27.32 -35.34 26.87
N LYS A 260 27.05 -35.22 25.57
CA LYS A 260 27.48 -36.19 24.55
C LYS A 260 28.97 -36.06 24.22
N ALA A 261 29.48 -34.82 24.16
CA ALA A 261 30.91 -34.56 23.95
C ALA A 261 31.77 -35.05 25.12
N THR A 262 31.29 -34.92 26.36
CA THR A 262 31.99 -35.48 27.54
C THR A 262 31.86 -37.00 27.67
N LYS A 263 30.94 -37.62 26.91
CA LYS A 263 30.73 -39.08 26.86
C LYS A 263 31.46 -39.77 25.71
N GLU A 264 32.26 -39.07 24.89
CA GLU A 264 32.96 -39.72 23.79
C GLU A 264 33.85 -40.85 24.30
N HIS A 265 33.65 -42.03 23.70
CA HIS A 265 34.31 -43.28 23.98
C HIS A 265 35.83 -43.11 24.00
N ARG A 266 36.39 -42.92 25.20
CA ARG A 266 37.83 -42.73 25.44
C ARG A 266 38.69 -43.96 25.16
N VAL A 267 38.12 -45.01 24.56
CA VAL A 267 38.72 -46.35 24.48
C VAL A 267 39.40 -46.60 23.12
N VAL A 268 39.02 -45.90 22.03
CA VAL A 268 39.59 -46.14 20.69
C VAL A 268 39.73 -44.84 19.90
N PRO A 269 40.86 -44.58 19.20
CA PRO A 269 41.01 -43.41 18.34
C PRO A 269 40.00 -43.43 17.17
N ASN A 270 39.42 -42.26 16.87
CA ASN A 270 38.53 -42.10 15.72
C ASN A 270 39.34 -42.05 14.41
N ILE A 271 39.51 -43.19 13.76
CA ILE A 271 40.28 -43.31 12.51
C ILE A 271 39.62 -42.51 11.37
N LEU A 272 38.29 -42.44 11.34
CA LEU A 272 37.54 -41.83 10.26
C LEU A 272 37.55 -40.29 10.31
N ASN A 273 37.71 -39.69 11.50
CA ASN A 273 37.77 -38.23 11.72
C ASN A 273 36.69 -37.41 10.97
N ARG A 274 35.47 -37.96 10.87
CA ARG A 274 34.33 -37.39 10.11
C ARG A 274 34.60 -37.15 8.61
N ASN A 275 35.64 -37.75 8.04
CA ASN A 275 35.93 -37.71 6.62
C ASN A 275 35.13 -38.78 5.86
N PHE A 276 33.80 -38.59 5.78
CA PHE A 276 32.88 -39.57 5.19
C PHE A 276 32.92 -39.62 3.65
N LYS A 277 33.34 -38.56 2.98
CA LYS A 277 33.32 -38.44 1.51
C LYS A 277 34.73 -38.46 0.93
N GLN A 278 35.25 -39.66 0.71
CA GLN A 278 36.60 -39.86 0.13
C GLN A 278 36.62 -39.86 -1.41
N GLY A 279 35.47 -39.67 -2.07
CA GLY A 279 35.38 -39.59 -3.53
C GLY A 279 35.44 -40.94 -4.26
N VAL A 280 35.78 -42.02 -3.56
CA VAL A 280 35.80 -43.39 -4.07
C VAL A 280 34.64 -44.18 -3.44
N PRO A 281 33.68 -44.69 -4.22
CA PRO A 281 32.60 -45.55 -3.71
C PRO A 281 33.11 -46.83 -3.03
N GLY A 282 32.40 -47.27 -1.99
CA GLY A 282 32.69 -48.55 -1.32
C GLY A 282 33.83 -48.52 -0.29
N THR A 283 34.47 -47.38 -0.08
CA THR A 283 35.55 -47.26 0.93
C THR A 283 35.00 -47.09 2.35
N ILE A 284 33.87 -46.40 2.50
CA ILE A 284 33.24 -46.15 3.79
C ILE A 284 31.76 -46.52 3.66
N LEU A 285 31.37 -47.56 4.38
CA LEU A 285 29.99 -48.01 4.47
C LEU A 285 29.40 -47.59 5.81
N LEU A 286 28.21 -47.01 5.76
CA LEU A 286 27.45 -46.58 6.93
C LEU A 286 26.29 -47.55 7.12
N THR A 287 26.13 -48.03 8.35
CA THR A 287 25.04 -48.93 8.72
C THR A 287 24.23 -48.32 9.83
N ASP A 288 22.91 -48.38 9.70
CA ASP A 288 21.99 -47.96 10.76
C ASP A 288 20.73 -48.84 10.77
N ILE A 289 20.10 -48.94 11.95
CA ILE A 289 18.83 -49.63 12.12
C ILE A 289 17.75 -48.57 12.41
N THR A 290 16.88 -48.35 11.44
CA THR A 290 15.77 -47.41 11.53
C THR A 290 14.51 -48.11 12.05
N TYR A 291 13.85 -47.49 13.02
CA TYR A 291 12.61 -47.97 13.64
C TYR A 291 11.43 -47.39 12.86
N LEU A 292 10.61 -48.26 12.27
CA LEU A 292 9.47 -47.91 11.44
C LEU A 292 8.19 -48.30 12.16
N GLN A 293 7.51 -47.33 12.77
CA GLN A 293 6.21 -47.55 13.36
C GLN A 293 5.14 -47.62 12.25
N TYR A 294 4.34 -48.69 12.26
CA TYR A 294 3.23 -48.88 11.34
C TYR A 294 1.99 -49.37 12.11
N ASN A 295 0.78 -49.20 11.54
CA ASN A 295 -0.48 -49.62 12.16
C ASN A 295 -0.71 -49.12 13.61
N GLY A 296 -0.15 -47.97 13.98
CA GLY A 296 -0.35 -47.35 15.30
C GLY A 296 0.46 -47.97 16.44
N SER A 297 0.54 -49.30 16.56
CA SER A 297 1.26 -49.99 17.65
C SER A 297 2.41 -50.88 17.20
N ASP A 298 2.47 -51.26 15.92
CA ASP A 298 3.45 -52.21 15.43
C ASP A 298 4.77 -51.51 15.05
N MET A 299 5.87 -52.24 15.22
CA MET A 299 7.21 -51.77 14.91
C MET A 299 7.91 -52.72 13.95
N ALA A 300 8.38 -52.18 12.84
CA ALA A 300 9.33 -52.81 11.94
C ALA A 300 10.71 -52.19 12.14
N TYR A 301 11.75 -52.97 11.91
CA TYR A 301 13.14 -52.55 11.98
C TYR A 301 13.72 -52.69 10.59
N LEU A 302 14.31 -51.61 10.08
CA LEU A 302 14.96 -51.56 8.77
C LEU A 302 16.46 -51.39 9.00
N SER A 303 17.23 -52.43 8.71
CA SER A 303 18.70 -52.33 8.63
C SER A 303 19.10 -51.94 7.21
N THR A 304 19.98 -50.96 7.07
CA THR A 304 20.49 -50.49 5.77
C THR A 304 22.00 -50.38 5.78
N ILE A 305 22.60 -50.59 4.60
CA ILE A 305 24.00 -50.31 4.32
C ILE A 305 24.03 -49.23 3.22
N LEU A 306 24.60 -48.08 3.55
CA LEU A 306 24.72 -46.91 2.69
C LEU A 306 26.18 -46.67 2.34
N ASP A 307 26.49 -46.43 1.06
CA ASP A 307 27.81 -45.93 0.68
C ASP A 307 27.93 -44.44 1.02
N ALA A 308 28.95 -44.07 1.79
CA ALA A 308 29.12 -42.68 2.24
C ALA A 308 29.55 -41.73 1.11
N SER A 309 30.21 -42.26 0.06
CA SER A 309 30.67 -41.46 -1.07
C SER A 309 29.53 -41.16 -2.06
N SER A 310 28.80 -42.19 -2.51
CA SER A 310 27.68 -42.04 -3.46
C SER A 310 26.38 -41.58 -2.81
N GLY A 311 26.13 -41.97 -1.55
CA GLY A 311 24.84 -41.79 -0.88
C GLY A 311 23.76 -42.78 -1.32
N GLU A 312 24.14 -43.86 -2.00
CA GLU A 312 23.22 -44.93 -2.42
C GLU A 312 23.09 -46.01 -1.33
N ILE A 313 21.90 -46.62 -1.26
CA ILE A 313 21.65 -47.78 -0.39
C ILE A 313 22.08 -49.02 -1.14
N LEU A 314 23.14 -49.68 -0.66
CA LEU A 314 23.70 -50.88 -1.28
C LEU A 314 22.94 -52.15 -0.86
N ALA A 315 22.50 -52.23 0.40
CA ALA A 315 21.75 -53.38 0.91
C ALA A 315 20.75 -52.96 1.99
N HIS A 316 19.64 -53.69 2.11
CA HIS A 316 18.67 -53.48 3.18
C HIS A 316 17.92 -54.76 3.58
N ASN A 317 17.47 -54.80 4.84
CA ASN A 317 16.65 -55.87 5.37
C ASN A 317 15.63 -55.33 6.35
N VAL A 318 14.40 -55.85 6.29
CA VAL A 318 13.31 -55.46 7.18
C VAL A 318 12.91 -56.66 8.02
N SER A 319 12.83 -56.48 9.33
CA SER A 319 12.37 -57.49 10.28
C SER A 319 11.35 -56.90 11.25
N LYS A 320 10.46 -57.75 11.78
CA LYS A 320 9.54 -57.39 12.87
C LYS A 320 10.22 -57.43 14.25
N ARG A 321 11.41 -58.01 14.35
CA ARG A 321 12.16 -58.18 15.61
C ARG A 321 13.57 -57.61 15.47
N ILE A 322 14.04 -56.97 16.53
CA ILE A 322 15.42 -56.46 16.63
C ILE A 322 16.36 -57.56 17.15
N THR A 323 16.61 -58.56 16.31
CA THR A 323 17.59 -59.64 16.57
C THR A 323 18.88 -59.40 15.82
N LEU A 324 19.95 -60.13 16.15
CA LEU A 324 21.24 -60.05 15.46
C LEU A 324 21.09 -60.31 13.95
N ASP A 325 20.17 -61.20 13.60
CA ASP A 325 19.89 -61.65 12.24
C ASP A 325 19.63 -60.49 11.29
N ILE A 326 18.97 -59.42 11.75
CA ILE A 326 18.67 -58.26 10.89
C ILE A 326 19.93 -57.61 10.33
N ALA A 327 21.01 -57.57 11.11
CA ALA A 327 22.27 -56.95 10.75
C ALA A 327 23.19 -57.92 9.99
N THR A 328 23.18 -59.20 10.33
CA THR A 328 23.95 -60.20 9.59
C THR A 328 23.36 -60.41 8.20
N ASP A 329 22.04 -60.45 8.08
CA ASP A 329 21.35 -60.63 6.80
C ASP A 329 21.58 -59.45 5.85
N THR A 330 21.66 -58.22 6.35
CA THR A 330 22.01 -57.06 5.49
C THR A 330 23.42 -57.16 4.95
N ILE A 331 24.37 -57.61 5.77
CA ILE A 331 25.76 -57.81 5.34
C ILE A 331 25.84 -58.95 4.32
N LEU A 332 25.08 -60.03 4.52
CA LEU A 332 25.04 -61.14 3.55
C LEU A 332 24.45 -60.69 2.21
N LYS A 333 23.38 -59.88 2.23
CA LYS A 333 22.78 -59.31 1.02
C LYS A 333 23.71 -58.37 0.25
N LEU A 334 24.66 -57.72 0.93
CA LEU A 334 25.66 -56.87 0.27
C LEU A 334 26.68 -57.68 -0.54
N LYS A 335 26.93 -58.93 -0.15
CA LYS A 335 27.91 -59.81 -0.81
C LYS A 335 27.35 -60.52 -2.06
N GLN A 336 26.04 -60.50 -2.24
CA GLN A 336 25.33 -61.03 -3.41
C GLN A 336 25.23 -59.96 -4.48
#